data_AF-A0A1T4UYT3-F1
#
_entry.id   AF-A0A1T4UYT3-F1
#
_cell.length_a   1.000
_cell.length_b   1.000
_cell.length_c   1.000
_cell.angle_alpha   90.00
_cell.angle_beta   90.00
_cell.angle_gamma   90.00
#
_symmetry.space_group_name_H-M   'P 1'
#
loop_
_entity.id
_entity.type
_entity.pdbx_description
1 polymer ?
#
loop_
_entity_poly.entity_id
_entity_poly.type
_entity_poly.pdbx_seq_one_letter_code
_entity_poly.pdbx_strand_id
1 'polypeptide(L)' 'MQDKIFDYSNDILSSIEVNERCEAYITKYYALGKQLTIERVGPEDVKIQMHTFIDACRAWANSKEPKPKDLYLITPTI' A
#
# COMPACT_ATOMS: atom_id res chain seq x y z
N MET A 1 34.06 -12.47 -9.99
CA MET A 1 32.82 -11.69 -9.99
C MET A 1 32.28 -11.80 -8.58
N GLN A 2 32.46 -10.77 -7.76
CA GLN A 2 32.08 -10.84 -6.34
C GLN A 2 30.56 -10.71 -6.27
N ASP A 3 29.86 -11.77 -5.87
CA ASP A 3 28.45 -11.73 -5.50
C ASP A 3 28.26 -10.71 -4.38
N LYS A 4 27.79 -9.51 -4.73
CA LYS A 4 27.33 -8.52 -3.76
C LYS A 4 26.05 -9.07 -3.15
N ILE A 5 26.19 -9.74 -2.02
CA ILE A 5 25.09 -9.98 -1.10
C ILE A 5 24.62 -8.60 -0.65
N PHE A 6 23.47 -8.16 -1.17
CA PHE A 6 22.82 -6.96 -0.68
C PHE A 6 22.33 -7.26 0.73
N ASP A 7 23.02 -6.65 1.69
CA ASP A 7 22.65 -6.74 3.10
C ASP A 7 21.43 -5.85 3.36
N TYR A 8 20.25 -6.47 3.36
CA TYR A 8 18.99 -5.82 3.73
C TYR A 8 18.79 -5.74 5.25
N SER A 9 19.82 -6.03 6.07
CA SER A 9 19.77 -5.89 7.54
C SER A 9 19.51 -4.46 8.02
N ASN A 10 19.65 -3.45 7.16
CA ASN A 10 19.36 -2.04 7.45
C ASN A 10 17.98 -1.56 7.00
N ASP A 11 17.13 -2.40 6.41
CA ASP A 11 15.81 -2.01 5.88
C ASP A 11 14.72 -1.96 6.97
N ILE A 12 15.05 -1.55 8.20
CA ILE A 12 14.02 -1.13 9.16
C ILE A 12 13.57 0.26 8.71
N LEU A 13 12.54 0.31 7.87
CA LEU A 13 11.87 1.56 7.55
C LEU A 13 11.39 2.20 8.85
N SER A 14 11.67 3.49 9.02
CA SER A 14 11.02 4.26 10.07
C SER A 14 9.50 4.26 9.86
N SER A 15 8.72 4.40 10.93
CA SER A 15 7.26 4.46 10.82
C SER A 15 6.78 5.60 9.90
N ILE A 16 7.55 6.68 9.78
CA ILE A 16 7.28 7.78 8.84
C ILE A 16 7.41 7.28 7.39
N GLU A 17 8.53 6.66 7.04
CA GLU A 17 8.76 6.14 5.69
C GLU A 17 7.74 5.07 5.30
N VAL A 18 7.36 4.20 6.25
CA VAL A 18 6.29 3.21 6.04
C VAL A 18 4.97 3.89 5.67
N ASN A 19 4.56 4.89 6.44
CA ASN A 19 3.31 5.61 6.23
C ASN A 19 3.32 6.40 4.92
N GLU A 20 4.39 7.13 4.61
CA GLU A 20 4.52 7.88 3.35
C GLU A 20 4.42 6.95 2.14
N ARG A 21 5.05 5.77 2.23
CA ARG A 21 5.03 4.77 1.17
C ARG A 21 3.67 4.13 0.99
N CYS A 22 2.97 3.84 2.10
CA CYS A 22 1.59 3.38 2.09
C CYS A 22 0.68 4.40 1.41
N GLU A 23 0.73 5.66 1.81
CA GLU A 23 -0.10 6.74 1.27
C GLU A 23 0.19 7.01 -0.21
N ALA A 24 1.47 7.02 -0.61
CA ALA A 24 1.85 7.15 -2.01
C ALA A 24 1.31 5.99 -2.86
N TYR A 25 1.34 4.77 -2.32
CA TYR A 25 0.84 3.58 -3.01
C TYR A 25 -0.69 3.57 -3.13
N ILE A 26 -1.41 3.97 -2.07
CA ILE A 26 -2.86 4.17 -2.11
C ILE A 26 -3.21 5.23 -3.16
N THR A 27 -2.53 6.37 -3.13
CA THR A 27 -2.77 7.49 -4.05
C THR A 27 -2.53 7.11 -5.51
N LYS A 28 -1.57 6.23 -5.80
CA LYS A 28 -1.29 5.72 -7.16
C LYS A 28 -2.52 5.05 -7.80
N TYR A 29 -3.29 4.27 -7.05
CA TYR A 29 -4.46 3.54 -7.58
C TYR A 29 -5.78 4.24 -7.30
N TYR A 30 -5.90 4.87 -6.14
CA TYR A 30 -7.08 5.58 -5.66
C TYR A 30 -6.68 6.94 -5.13
N ALA A 31 -6.40 7.90 -6.03
CA ALA A 31 -6.24 9.30 -5.65
C ALA A 31 -7.49 9.80 -4.91
N LEU A 32 -7.34 10.79 -4.03
CA LEU A 32 -8.42 11.29 -3.17
C LEU A 32 -9.70 11.64 -3.97
N GLY A 33 -9.57 12.31 -5.12
CA GLY A 33 -10.73 12.63 -5.96
C GLY A 33 -11.45 11.38 -6.52
N LYS A 34 -10.72 10.32 -6.83
CA LYS A 34 -11.28 9.03 -7.24
C LYS A 34 -11.99 8.35 -6.06
N GLN A 35 -11.41 8.37 -4.86
CA GLN A 35 -12.05 7.84 -3.65
C GLN A 35 -13.39 8.53 -3.38
N LEU A 36 -13.41 9.87 -3.37
CA LEU A 36 -14.63 10.66 -3.15
C LEU A 36 -15.70 10.38 -4.22
N THR A 37 -15.28 10.17 -5.47
CA THR A 37 -16.19 9.83 -6.56
C THR A 37 -16.81 8.45 -6.36
N ILE A 38 -15.99 7.44 -6.02
CA ILE A 38 -16.45 6.08 -5.74
C ILE A 38 -17.40 6.07 -4.55
N GLU A 39 -17.08 6.77 -3.47
CA GLU A 39 -17.97 6.88 -2.31
C GLU A 39 -19.33 7.49 -2.66
N ARG A 40 -19.32 8.56 -3.47
CA ARG A 40 -20.53 9.32 -3.81
C ARG A 40 -21.45 8.59 -4.79
N VAL A 41 -20.89 7.97 -5.83
CA VAL A 41 -21.67 7.44 -6.97
C VAL A 41 -21.25 6.05 -7.43
N GLY A 42 -20.21 5.47 -6.83
CA GLY A 42 -19.74 4.14 -7.18
C GLY A 42 -20.72 3.04 -6.77
N PRO A 43 -20.79 1.94 -7.52
CA PRO A 43 -21.54 0.76 -7.11
C PRO A 43 -20.87 0.10 -5.90
N GLU A 44 -21.65 -0.64 -5.11
CA GLU A 44 -21.22 -1.15 -3.80
C GLU A 44 -20.02 -2.10 -3.89
N ASP A 45 -19.96 -2.93 -4.94
CA ASP A 45 -18.83 -3.82 -5.22
C ASP A 45 -17.52 -3.04 -5.44
N VAL A 46 -17.57 -1.93 -6.17
CA VAL A 46 -16.39 -1.07 -6.40
C VAL A 46 -15.95 -0.35 -5.12
N LYS A 47 -16.90 0.05 -4.26
CA LYS A 47 -16.55 0.61 -2.93
C LYS A 47 -15.86 -0.44 -2.08
N ILE A 48 -16.39 -1.66 -2.04
CA ILE A 48 -15.80 -2.78 -1.30
C ILE A 48 -14.39 -3.08 -1.82
N GLN A 49 -14.17 -3.13 -3.13
CA GLN A 49 -12.85 -3.32 -3.72
C GLN A 49 -11.86 -2.22 -3.30
N MET A 50 -12.29 -0.96 -3.36
CA MET A 50 -11.47 0.18 -2.93
C MET A 50 -11.10 0.09 -1.44
N HIS A 51 -12.08 -0.12 -0.57
CA HIS A 51 -11.84 -0.25 0.87
C HIS A 51 -10.93 -1.42 1.19
N THR A 52 -11.18 -2.58 0.59
CA THR A 52 -10.34 -3.79 0.77
C THR A 52 -8.88 -3.52 0.42
N PHE A 53 -8.64 -2.84 -0.70
CA PHE A 53 -7.29 -2.47 -1.11
C PHE A 53 -6.62 -1.48 -0.14
N ILE A 54 -7.32 -0.41 0.25
CA ILE A 54 -6.81 0.62 1.18
C ILE A 54 -6.51 0.00 2.54
N ASP A 55 -7.41 -0.85 3.05
CA ASP A 55 -7.26 -1.51 4.34
C ASP A 55 -6.08 -2.49 4.33
N ALA A 56 -5.88 -3.23 3.24
CA ALA A 56 -4.71 -4.09 3.07
C ALA A 56 -3.40 -3.28 3.11
N CYS A 57 -3.34 -2.13 2.43
CA CYS A 57 -2.16 -1.24 2.47
C CYS A 57 -1.89 -0.72 3.89
N ARG A 58 -2.94 -0.31 4.60
CA ARG A 58 -2.83 0.15 6.00
C ARG A 58 -2.45 -0.98 6.96
N ALA A 59 -2.94 -2.19 6.74
CA ALA A 59 -2.56 -3.36 7.51
C ALA A 59 -1.07 -3.69 7.33
N TRP A 60 -0.55 -3.56 6.10
CA TRP A 60 0.89 -3.64 5.85
C TRP A 60 1.66 -2.58 6.65
N ALA A 61 1.23 -1.31 6.59
CA ALA A 61 1.90 -0.22 7.30
C ALA A 61 1.94 -0.40 8.82
N ASN A 62 0.89 -0.98 9.40
CA ASN A 62 0.77 -1.26 10.83
C ASN A 62 1.39 -2.60 11.26
N SER A 63 2.01 -3.35 10.35
CA SER A 63 2.66 -4.61 10.70
C SER A 63 3.94 -4.38 11.52
N LYS A 64 4.38 -5.39 12.27
CA LYS A 64 5.58 -5.29 13.13
C LYS A 64 6.87 -5.09 12.35
N GLU A 65 6.93 -5.64 11.14
CA GLU A 65 8.08 -5.58 10.24
C GLU A 65 7.59 -5.38 8.79
N PRO A 66 7.16 -4.16 8.43
CA PRO A 66 6.61 -3.87 7.12
C PRO A 66 7.71 -3.95 6.06
N LYS A 67 7.71 -5.03 5.27
CA LYS A 67 8.71 -5.18 4.20
C LYS A 67 8.25 -4.44 2.95
N PRO A 68 9.09 -3.58 2.34
CA PRO A 68 8.76 -2.83 1.12
C PRO A 68 8.16 -3.67 0.00
N LYS A 69 8.65 -4.90 -0.18
CA LYS A 69 8.21 -5.83 -1.23
C LYS A 69 6.78 -6.31 -1.03
N ASP A 70 6.33 -6.45 0.22
CA ASP A 70 5.02 -7.02 0.54
C ASP A 70 3.89 -6.04 0.18
N LEU A 71 4.15 -4.73 0.27
CA LEU A 71 3.23 -3.68 -0.20
C LEU A 71 2.89 -3.85 -1.69
N TYR A 72 3.88 -4.21 -2.52
CA TYR A 72 3.68 -4.35 -3.96
C TYR A 72 2.94 -5.63 -4.37
N LEU A 73 2.77 -6.57 -3.44
CA LEU A 73 1.90 -7.73 -3.63
C LEU A 73 0.44 -7.37 -3.43
N ILE A 74 0.16 -6.24 -2.76
CA ILE A 74 -1.20 -5.72 -2.59
C ILE A 74 -1.58 -5.01 -3.88
N THR A 75 -2.52 -5.59 -4.61
CA THR A 75 -3.05 -5.02 -5.85
C THR A 75 -4.55 -4.86 -5.74
N PRO A 76 -5.14 -3.80 -6.32
CA PRO A 76 -6.60 -3.69 -6.39
C PRO A 76 -7.15 -4.85 -7.21
N THR A 77 -8.21 -5.49 -6.69
CA THR A 77 -8.97 -6.47 -7.45
C THR A 77 -9.72 -5.74 -8.56
N ILE A 78 -9.50 -6.14 -9.81
CA ILE A 78 -10.11 -5.56 -11.02
C ILE A 78 -11.38 -6.34 -11.35
#